data_AF-A0A2X1J0Q9-F1
#
_entry.id   AF-A0A2X1J0Q9-F1
#
_cell.length_a   1.000
_cell.length_b   1.000
_cell.length_c   1.000
_cell.angle_alpha   90.00
_cell.angle_beta   90.00
_cell.angle_gamma   90.00
#
_symmetry.space_group_name_H-M   'P 1'
#
loop_
_entity.id
_entity.type
_entity.pdbx_description
1 polymer ?
#
loop_
_entity_poly.entity_id
_entity_poly.type
_entity_poly.pdbx_seq_one_letter_code
_entity_poly.pdbx_strand_id
1 'polypeptide(L)' 'MRYKQEQTPLAVIAGKEYGSGSSRDWAAKGPRLLGIRVVIAESFERIHRSNLIGMGILPLEFPQGVTA' A
#
# COMPACT_ATOMS: atom_id res chain seq x y z
N MET A 1 2.75 -15.46 11.56
CA MET A 1 3.07 -14.09 11.05
C MET A 1 4.42 -13.66 11.63
N ARG A 2 5.54 -14.02 10.98
CA ARG A 2 6.91 -13.84 11.50
C ARG A 2 7.23 -12.39 11.83
N TYR A 3 7.15 -11.49 10.86
CA TYR A 3 7.44 -10.06 11.06
C TYR A 3 6.56 -9.38 12.10
N LYS A 4 5.30 -9.83 12.26
CA LYS A 4 4.41 -9.35 13.31
C LYS A 4 4.88 -9.78 14.70
N GLN A 5 5.38 -11.01 14.85
CA GLN A 5 5.96 -11.52 16.11
C GLN A 5 7.25 -10.78 16.45
N GLU A 6 8.06 -10.47 15.45
CA GLU A 6 9.30 -9.68 15.55
C GLU A 6 9.03 -8.16 15.65
N GLN A 7 7.76 -7.73 15.74
CA GLN A 7 7.34 -6.32 15.78
C GLN A 7 7.95 -5.44 14.67
N THR A 8 8.29 -6.06 13.52
CA THR A 8 8.92 -5.38 12.40
C THR A 8 7.86 -4.76 11.49
N PRO A 9 7.87 -3.43 11.27
CA PRO A 9 6.93 -2.78 10.37
C PRO A 9 7.22 -3.18 8.91
N LEU A 10 6.16 -3.31 8.11
CA LEU A 10 6.27 -3.71 6.71
C LEU A 10 5.96 -2.56 5.75
N ALA A 11 6.63 -2.61 4.61
CA ALA A 11 6.40 -1.75 3.45
C ALA A 11 6.08 -2.60 2.22
N VAL A 12 5.35 -2.03 1.27
CA VAL A 12 5.17 -2.60 -0.08
C VAL A 12 5.82 -1.65 -1.08
N ILE A 13 6.55 -2.20 -2.05
CA ILE A 13 7.02 -1.49 -3.24
C ILE A 13 6.22 -2.02 -4.44
N ALA A 14 5.70 -1.12 -5.27
CA ALA A 14 4.89 -1.46 -6.44
C ALA A 14 5.19 -0.57 -7.64
N GLY A 15 4.82 -1.05 -8.83
CA GLY A 15 4.94 -0.29 -10.07
C GLY A 15 3.78 0.70 -10.26
N LYS A 16 3.39 0.89 -11.52
CA LYS A 16 2.31 1.80 -11.92
C LYS A 16 0.93 1.23 -11.60
N GLU A 17 -0.02 2.15 -11.43
CA GLU A 17 -1.46 1.86 -11.27
C GLU A 17 -1.75 0.86 -10.14
N TYR A 18 -1.00 0.97 -9.04
CA TYR A 18 -1.17 0.07 -7.90
C TYR A 18 -2.60 0.17 -7.36
N GLY A 19 -3.25 -1.00 -7.30
CA GLY A 19 -4.64 -1.13 -6.87
C GLY A 19 -5.69 -0.89 -7.94
N SER A 20 -5.32 -0.97 -9.23
CA SER A 20 -6.28 -0.91 -10.34
C SER A 20 -7.33 -2.04 -10.28
N GLY A 21 -8.52 -1.73 -10.77
CA GLY A 21 -9.66 -2.65 -10.79
C GLY A 21 -10.79 -2.23 -9.83
N SER A 22 -11.68 -3.17 -9.51
CA SER A 22 -12.82 -2.89 -8.63
C SER A 22 -12.38 -2.61 -7.21
N SER A 23 -12.97 -1.57 -6.59
CA SER A 23 -12.81 -1.31 -5.17
C SER A 23 -13.35 -2.50 -4.37
N ARG A 24 -12.46 -3.19 -3.64
CA ARG A 24 -12.80 -4.28 -2.73
C ARG A 24 -12.40 -3.88 -1.33
N ASP A 25 -13.32 -4.03 -0.37
CA ASP A 25 -13.10 -3.72 1.05
C ASP A 25 -11.76 -4.22 1.60
N TRP A 26 -11.38 -5.44 1.20
CA TRP A 26 -10.19 -6.11 1.70
C TRP A 26 -8.87 -5.64 1.08
N ALA A 27 -8.91 -4.86 0.00
CA ALA A 27 -7.70 -4.39 -0.69
C ALA A 27 -6.83 -3.47 0.18
N ALA A 28 -7.41 -2.78 1.16
CA ALA A 28 -6.66 -1.98 2.15
C ALA A 28 -6.68 -2.59 3.57
N LYS A 29 -7.81 -3.19 3.99
CA LYS A 29 -7.93 -3.86 5.30
C LYS A 29 -6.94 -5.02 5.45
N GLY A 30 -6.78 -5.83 4.40
CA GLY A 30 -5.86 -6.97 4.38
C GLY A 30 -4.41 -6.55 4.66
N PRO A 31 -3.82 -5.67 3.84
CA PRO A 31 -2.48 -5.13 4.09
C PRO A 31 -2.28 -4.58 5.51
N ARG A 32 -3.28 -3.86 6.04
CA ARG A 32 -3.21 -3.31 7.40
C ARG A 32 -3.12 -4.40 8.47
N LEU A 33 -3.92 -5.45 8.36
CA LEU A 33 -3.90 -6.60 9.28
C LEU A 33 -2.60 -7.39 9.19
N LEU A 34 -1.95 -7.38 8.02
CA LEU A 34 -0.64 -7.99 7.81
C LEU A 34 0.50 -7.17 8.43
N GLY A 35 0.25 -5.94 8.87
CA GLY A 35 1.25 -5.07 9.48
C GLY A 35 1.92 -4.08 8.53
N ILE A 36 1.40 -3.94 7.29
CA ILE A 36 1.90 -2.95 6.34
C ILE A 36 1.54 -1.54 6.86
N ARG A 37 2.53 -0.65 6.83
CA ARG A 37 2.41 0.74 7.30
C ARG A 37 2.55 1.75 6.17
N VAL A 38 3.27 1.38 5.11
CA VAL A 38 3.52 2.23 3.95
C VAL A 38 3.45 1.41 2.67
N VAL A 39 2.94 2.02 1.61
CA VAL A 39 3.05 1.52 0.24
C VAL A 39 3.77 2.60 -0.56
N ILE A 40 4.80 2.20 -1.29
CA ILE A 40 5.58 3.06 -2.17
C ILE A 40 5.33 2.55 -3.59
N ALA A 41 4.76 3.38 -4.47
CA ALA A 41 4.41 2.97 -5.83
C ALA A 41 4.84 4.02 -6.86
N GLU A 42 4.92 3.65 -8.14
CA GLU A 42 5.11 4.64 -9.21
C GLU A 42 3.84 5.47 -9.43
N SER A 43 2.67 4.85 -9.28
CA SER A 43 1.38 5.55 -9.26
C SER A 43 0.30 4.66 -8.62
N PHE A 44 -0.78 5.28 -8.14
CA PHE A 44 -1.92 4.58 -7.54
C PHE A 44 -3.19 4.75 -8.37
N GLU A 45 -4.07 3.75 -8.32
CA GLU A 45 -5.48 4.00 -8.64
C GLU A 45 -6.09 4.91 -7.55
N ARG A 46 -6.90 5.89 -7.97
CA ARG A 46 -7.42 6.97 -7.12
C ARG A 46 -8.25 6.47 -5.93
N ILE A 47 -9.15 5.52 -6.13
CA ILE A 47 -10.00 4.96 -5.06
C ILE A 47 -9.13 4.11 -4.12
N HIS A 48 -8.24 3.30 -4.66
CA HIS A 48 -7.33 2.49 -3.86
C HIS A 48 -6.44 3.35 -2.95
N ARG A 49 -5.90 4.45 -3.47
CA ARG A 49 -5.12 5.43 -2.68
C ARG A 49 -5.91 5.95 -1.48
N SER A 50 -7.17 6.33 -1.69
CA SER A 50 -8.05 6.79 -0.60
C SER A 50 -8.33 5.69 0.43
N ASN A 51 -8.50 4.45 -0.02
CA ASN A 51 -8.72 3.31 0.88
C ASN A 51 -7.49 3.04 1.78
N LEU A 52 -6.28 3.12 1.23
CA LEU A 52 -5.03 2.99 2.00
C LEU A 52 -4.95 4.05 3.09
N ILE A 53 -5.21 5.32 2.73
CA ILE A 53 -5.25 6.45 3.68
C ILE A 53 -6.27 6.18 4.78
N GLY A 54 -7.49 5.76 4.42
CA GLY A 54 -8.55 5.43 5.37
C GLY A 54 -8.17 4.31 6.36
N MET A 55 -7.30 3.38 5.95
CA MET A 55 -6.78 2.32 6.82
C MET A 55 -5.52 2.70 7.62
N GLY A 56 -5.05 3.94 7.48
CA GLY A 56 -3.84 4.43 8.13
C GLY A 56 -2.55 3.83 7.53
N ILE A 57 -2.59 3.46 6.25
CA ILE A 57 -1.42 3.09 5.45
C ILE A 57 -1.01 4.32 4.64
N LEU A 58 0.26 4.70 4.73
CA LEU A 58 0.80 5.86 4.01
C LEU A 58 1.09 5.49 2.54
N PRO A 59 0.41 6.07 1.54
CA PRO A 59 0.80 5.93 0.15
C PRO A 59 1.85 6.98 -0.22
N LEU A 60 3.00 6.53 -0.71
CA LEU A 60 4.07 7.37 -1.25
C LEU A 60 4.26 7.07 -2.73
N GLU A 61 4.46 8.11 -3.53
CA GLU A 61 4.83 7.96 -4.93
C GLU A 61 6.32 8.23 -5.10
N PHE A 62 6.96 7.48 -6.00
CA PHE A 62 8.33 7.78 -6.41
C PHE A 62 8.40 9.17 -7.07
N PRO A 63 9.54 9.89 -6.93
CA PRO A 63 9.76 11.10 -7.71
C PRO A 63 9.65 10.82 -9.21
N GLN A 64 9.26 11.84 -9.98
CA GLN A 64 9.09 11.71 -11.42
C GLN A 64 10.37 11.16 -12.08
N GLY A 65 10.22 10.09 -12.87
CA GLY A 65 11.33 9.43 -13.59
C GLY A 65 12.03 8.32 -12.80
N VAL A 66 11.66 8.08 -11.54
CA VAL A 66 12.13 6.93 -10.75
C VAL A 66 11.13 5.78 -10.86
N THR A 67 11.63 4.58 -11.15
CA THR A 67 10.83 3.34 -11.28
C THR A 67 11.15 2.37 -10.16
N ALA A 68 10.21 1.49 -9.85
CA ALA A 68 10.32 0.46 -8.81
C ALA A 68 11.30 -0.68 -9.17
#